data_AF-A0A498F3I9-F1
#
_entry.id   AF-A0A498F3I9-F1
#
_cell.length_a   1.000
_cell.length_b   1.000
_cell.length_c   1.000
_cell.angle_alpha   90.00
_cell.angle_beta   90.00
_cell.angle_gamma   90.00
#
_symmetry.space_group_name_H-M   'P 1'
#
loop_
_entity.id
_entity.type
_entity.pdbx_description
1 polymer ?
#
loop_
_entity_poly.entity_id
_entity_poly.type
_entity_poly.pdbx_seq_one_letter_code
_entity_poly.pdbx_strand_id
1 'polypeptide(L)'
;VDQYTNAQITLRRNEAAIQNFYNLLVAVSVFVLIYVALTVANLSFGALAVFLFAMFRLGPRVSNLNRMFYRIENDLPHLVRTQEFIDVLEQHKEFEAGGRRVPDEIEYVAFDDIWFSYDETEDVLQGISFEVDKGEFVAFVGQSGAGKSTIVSLLARMYEYDRGEIRANGIPIDEMDIG
;
A
#
# COMPACT_ATOMS: atom_id res chain seq x y z
N VAL A 1 -10.26 31.19 -2.51
CA VAL A 1 -11.47 30.55 -3.07
C VAL A 1 -11.72 31.05 -4.50
N ASP A 2 -11.75 32.36 -4.74
CA ASP A 2 -12.01 32.94 -6.08
C ASP A 2 -11.03 32.54 -7.18
N GLN A 3 -9.75 32.32 -6.85
CA GLN A 3 -8.73 31.88 -7.81
C GLN A 3 -8.96 30.43 -8.31
N TYR A 4 -9.40 29.54 -7.42
CA TYR A 4 -9.78 28.17 -7.76
C TYR A 4 -11.08 28.15 -8.59
N THR A 5 -12.04 29.00 -8.24
CA THR A 5 -13.29 29.14 -9.01
C THR A 5 -13.03 29.63 -10.43
N ASN A 6 -12.18 30.65 -10.62
CA ASN A 6 -11.84 31.17 -11.95
C ASN A 6 -11.02 30.18 -12.80
N ALA A 7 -10.11 29.42 -12.18
CA ALA A 7 -9.35 28.37 -12.86
C ALA A 7 -10.28 27.24 -13.35
N GLN A 8 -11.23 26.80 -12.52
CA GLN A 8 -12.21 25.77 -12.89
C GLN A 8 -13.17 26.24 -14.01
N ILE A 9 -13.58 27.52 -14.00
CA ILE A 9 -14.42 28.09 -15.06
C ILE A 9 -13.67 28.12 -16.39
N THR A 10 -12.39 28.50 -16.39
CA THR A 10 -11.55 28.55 -17.59
C THR A 10 -11.30 27.15 -18.15
N LEU A 11 -11.02 26.16 -17.28
CA LEU A 11 -10.88 24.76 -17.66
C LEU A 11 -12.15 24.21 -18.30
N ARG A 12 -13.32 24.40 -17.68
CA ARG A 12 -14.61 23.95 -18.24
C ARG A 12 -14.95 24.60 -19.57
N ARG A 13 -14.62 25.88 -19.76
CA ARG A 13 -14.78 26.56 -21.06
C ARG A 13 -13.88 25.95 -22.14
N ASN A 14 -12.63 25.64 -21.79
CA ASN A 14 -11.70 25.01 -22.72
C ASN A 14 -12.13 23.58 -23.07
N GLU A 15 -12.57 22.78 -22.09
CA GLU A 15 -13.14 21.46 -22.32
C GLU A 15 -14.38 21.52 -23.24
N ALA A 16 -15.30 22.46 -22.99
CA ALA A 16 -16.46 22.65 -23.85
C ALA A 16 -16.08 23.08 -25.27
N ALA A 17 -15.07 23.94 -25.43
CA ALA A 17 -14.56 24.36 -26.73
C ALA A 17 -13.92 23.19 -27.50
N ILE A 18 -13.12 22.36 -26.83
CA ILE A 18 -12.51 21.14 -27.40
C ILE A 18 -13.61 20.16 -27.83
N GLN A 19 -14.62 19.95 -26.99
CA GLN A 19 -15.73 19.06 -27.30
C GLN A 19 -16.54 19.54 -28.51
N ASN A 20 -16.83 20.85 -28.58
CA ASN A 20 -17.51 21.45 -29.72
C ASN A 20 -16.69 21.33 -31.01
N PHE A 21 -15.38 21.53 -30.94
CA PHE A 21 -14.47 21.34 -32.07
C PHE A 21 -14.46 19.88 -32.55
N TYR A 22 -14.38 18.92 -31.62
CA TYR A 22 -14.47 17.49 -31.94
C TYR A 22 -15.79 17.15 -32.62
N ASN A 23 -16.92 17.63 -32.09
CA ASN A 23 -18.24 17.41 -32.69
C ASN A 23 -18.32 17.97 -34.13
N LEU A 24 -17.74 19.15 -34.36
CA LEU A 24 -17.67 19.75 -35.70
C LEU A 24 -16.83 18.89 -36.65
N LEU A 25 -15.64 18.44 -36.20
CA LEU A 25 -14.76 17.58 -36.98
C LEU A 25 -15.45 16.25 -37.35
N VAL A 26 -16.14 15.63 -36.39
CA VAL A 26 -16.93 14.42 -36.63
C VAL A 26 -18.05 14.68 -37.64
N ALA A 27 -18.80 15.78 -37.49
CA ALA A 27 -19.88 16.13 -38.41
C ALA A 27 -19.36 16.34 -39.85
N VAL A 28 -18.25 17.06 -40.02
CA VAL A 28 -17.59 17.26 -41.32
C VAL A 28 -17.13 15.92 -41.90
N SER A 29 -16.53 15.05 -41.07
CA SER A 29 -16.05 13.74 -41.51
C SER A 29 -17.20 12.83 -41.97
N VAL A 30 -18.33 12.85 -41.26
CA VAL A 30 -19.54 12.10 -41.66
C VAL A 30 -20.10 12.65 -42.97
N PHE A 31 -20.13 13.97 -43.15
CA PHE A 31 -20.58 14.60 -44.39
C PHE A 31 -19.70 14.21 -45.58
N VAL A 32 -18.37 14.24 -45.42
CA VAL A 32 -17.41 13.80 -46.44
C VAL A 32 -17.60 12.32 -46.77
N LEU A 33 -17.76 11.46 -45.75
CA LEU A 33 -18.02 10.03 -45.95
C LEU A 33 -19.31 9.78 -46.74
N ILE A 34 -20.39 10.48 -46.42
CA ILE A 34 -21.66 10.40 -47.14
C ILE A 34 -21.47 10.86 -48.60
N TYR A 35 -20.78 11.98 -48.81
CA TYR A 35 -20.50 12.50 -50.15
C TYR A 35 -19.71 11.50 -51.00
N VAL A 36 -18.61 10.94 -50.47
CA VAL A 36 -17.79 9.94 -51.17
C VAL A 36 -18.58 8.64 -51.43
N ALA A 37 -19.36 8.18 -50.45
CA ALA A 37 -20.19 6.99 -50.58
C ALA A 37 -21.23 7.10 -51.72
N LEU A 38 -21.81 8.29 -51.90
CA LEU A 38 -22.81 8.54 -52.94
C LEU A 38 -22.18 8.82 -54.32
N THR A 39 -21.09 9.58 -54.38
CA THR A 39 -20.51 10.07 -55.65
C THR A 39 -19.46 9.14 -56.24
N VAL A 40 -18.63 8.51 -55.40
CA VAL A 40 -17.51 7.67 -55.86
C VAL A 40 -17.89 6.19 -55.80
N ALA A 41 -18.50 5.75 -54.70
CA ALA A 41 -18.79 4.34 -54.47
C ALA A 41 -20.15 3.89 -55.03
N ASN A 42 -20.99 4.80 -55.55
CA ASN A 42 -22.34 4.53 -56.07
C ASN A 42 -23.18 3.62 -55.13
N LEU A 43 -23.03 3.79 -53.81
CA LEU A 43 -23.74 2.96 -52.85
C LEU A 43 -25.24 3.28 -52.87
N SER A 44 -26.07 2.24 -52.73
CA SER A 44 -27.50 2.45 -52.54
C SER A 44 -27.75 3.16 -51.22
N PHE A 45 -28.84 3.94 -51.17
CA PHE A 45 -29.25 4.65 -49.96
C PHE A 45 -29.39 3.72 -48.74
N GLY A 46 -29.86 2.49 -48.96
CA GLY A 46 -29.96 1.47 -47.91
C GLY A 46 -28.59 0.99 -47.40
N ALA A 47 -27.61 0.81 -48.28
CA ALA A 47 -26.25 0.43 -47.87
C ALA A 47 -25.58 1.53 -47.04
N LEU A 48 -25.79 2.80 -47.40
CA LEU A 48 -25.33 3.95 -46.61
C LEU A 48 -25.98 3.98 -45.22
N ALA A 49 -27.29 3.76 -45.13
CA ALA A 49 -28.00 3.74 -43.84
C ALA A 49 -27.48 2.61 -42.92
N VAL A 50 -27.25 1.42 -43.46
CA VAL A 50 -26.66 0.29 -42.70
C VAL A 50 -25.24 0.61 -42.25
N PHE A 51 -24.42 1.24 -43.10
CA PHE A 51 -23.07 1.64 -42.76
C PHE A 51 -23.03 2.68 -41.63
N LEU A 52 -23.84 3.74 -41.73
CA LEU A 52 -23.95 4.76 -40.68
C LEU A 52 -24.45 4.16 -39.36
N PHE A 53 -25.45 3.27 -39.41
CA PHE A 53 -25.94 2.57 -38.24
C PHE A 53 -24.86 1.72 -37.57
N ALA A 54 -24.06 0.99 -38.37
CA ALA A 54 -22.94 0.21 -37.87
C ALA A 54 -21.86 1.10 -37.22
N MET A 55 -21.52 2.23 -37.86
CA MET A 55 -20.54 3.20 -37.33
C MET A 55 -20.99 3.82 -36.00
N PHE A 56 -22.23 4.30 -35.91
CA PHE A 56 -22.77 4.85 -34.66
C PHE A 56 -22.83 3.82 -33.54
N ARG A 57 -23.04 2.53 -33.87
CA ARG A 57 -23.00 1.43 -32.90
C ARG A 57 -21.58 1.07 -32.47
N LEU A 58 -20.60 1.20 -33.36
CA LEU A 58 -19.21 0.83 -33.12
C LEU A 58 -18.44 1.89 -32.33
N GLY A 59 -18.76 3.19 -32.52
CA GLY A 59 -18.11 4.29 -31.80
C GLY A 59 -18.09 4.11 -30.27
N PRO A 60 -19.23 3.87 -29.60
CA PRO A 60 -19.28 3.60 -28.16
C PRO A 60 -18.50 2.35 -27.74
N ARG A 61 -18.40 1.33 -28.61
CA ARG A 61 -17.63 0.11 -28.31
C ARG A 61 -16.14 0.39 -28.31
N VAL A 62 -15.65 1.16 -29.29
CA VAL A 62 -14.23 1.56 -29.36
C VAL A 62 -13.86 2.46 -28.19
N SER A 63 -14.70 3.44 -27.83
CA SER A 63 -14.42 4.30 -26.67
C SER A 63 -14.47 3.55 -25.34
N ASN A 64 -15.33 2.53 -25.20
CA ASN A 64 -15.33 1.63 -24.05
C ASN A 64 -14.04 0.83 -23.94
N LEU A 65 -13.50 0.33 -25.06
CA LEU A 65 -12.21 -0.39 -25.06
C LEU A 65 -11.08 0.53 -24.62
N ASN A 66 -11.01 1.75 -25.16
CA ASN A 66 -9.99 2.72 -24.78
C ASN A 66 -10.04 3.03 -23.26
N ARG A 67 -11.24 3.22 -22.70
CA ARG A 67 -11.41 3.39 -21.24
C ARG A 67 -10.98 2.16 -20.45
N MET A 68 -11.18 0.94 -20.97
CA MET A 68 -10.75 -0.29 -20.33
C MET A 68 -9.22 -0.39 -20.30
N PHE A 69 -8.55 -0.06 -21.41
CA PHE A 69 -7.08 -0.01 -21.47
C PHE A 69 -6.51 0.95 -20.42
N TYR A 70 -7.04 2.17 -20.34
CA TYR A 70 -6.60 3.13 -19.32
C TYR A 70 -6.90 2.67 -17.90
N ARG A 71 -8.01 1.95 -17.66
CA ARG A 71 -8.30 1.40 -16.33
C ARG A 71 -7.26 0.37 -15.91
N ILE A 72 -6.89 -0.54 -16.81
CA ILE A 72 -5.86 -1.54 -16.53
C ILE A 72 -4.52 -0.88 -16.20
N GLU A 73 -4.12 0.12 -17.00
CA GLU A 73 -2.89 0.88 -16.77
C GLU A 73 -2.87 1.56 -15.40
N ASN A 74 -4.00 2.15 -14.98
CA ASN A 74 -4.13 2.83 -13.70
C ASN A 74 -4.25 1.86 -12.50
N ASP A 75 -4.80 0.66 -12.69
CA ASP A 75 -5.05 -0.31 -11.61
C ASP A 75 -3.85 -1.25 -11.35
N LEU A 76 -3.01 -1.51 -12.36
CA LEU A 76 -1.82 -2.37 -12.25
C LEU A 76 -0.90 -2.04 -11.06
N PRO A 77 -0.55 -0.77 -10.79
CA PRO A 77 0.31 -0.42 -9.65
C PRO A 77 -0.27 -0.80 -8.29
N HIS A 78 -1.61 -0.88 -8.17
CA HIS A 78 -2.24 -1.27 -6.92
C HIS A 78 -2.03 -2.77 -6.64
N LEU A 79 -2.08 -3.61 -7.67
CA LEU A 79 -1.81 -5.04 -7.53
C LEU A 79 -0.35 -5.30 -7.13
N VAL A 80 0.59 -4.57 -7.72
CA VAL A 80 2.02 -4.66 -7.37
C VAL A 80 2.24 -4.31 -5.89
N ARG A 81 1.68 -3.19 -5.43
CA ARG A 81 1.78 -2.79 -4.01
C ARG A 81 1.14 -3.79 -3.05
N THR A 82 0.01 -4.39 -3.43
CA THR A 82 -0.60 -5.44 -2.61
C THR A 82 0.31 -6.65 -2.50
N GLN A 83 0.97 -7.05 -3.59
CA GLN A 83 1.95 -8.14 -3.56
C GLN A 83 3.16 -7.78 -2.69
N GLU A 84 3.74 -6.60 -2.87
CA GLU A 84 4.87 -6.12 -2.04
C GLU A 84 4.51 -6.11 -0.55
N PHE A 85 3.29 -5.67 -0.20
CA PHE A 85 2.82 -5.67 1.18
C PHE A 85 2.67 -7.09 1.74
N ILE A 86 2.16 -8.04 0.95
CA ILE A 86 2.11 -9.45 1.34
C ILE A 86 3.53 -9.98 1.58
N ASP A 87 4.48 -9.69 0.69
CA ASP A 87 5.86 -10.14 0.83
C ASP A 87 6.53 -9.58 2.10
N VAL A 88 6.23 -8.31 2.46
CA VAL A 88 6.69 -7.71 3.74
C VAL A 88 6.07 -8.43 4.93
N LEU A 89 4.77 -8.73 4.91
CA LEU A 89 4.13 -9.48 6.00
C LEU A 89 4.71 -10.89 6.14
N GLU A 90 5.08 -11.54 5.03
CA GLU A 90 5.72 -12.85 5.10
C GLU A 90 7.12 -12.82 5.71
N GLN A 91 7.87 -11.73 5.54
CA GLN A 91 9.17 -11.53 6.17
C GLN A 91 9.07 -11.29 7.68
N HIS A 92 7.94 -10.79 8.16
CA HIS A 92 7.67 -10.54 9.58
C HIS A 92 6.71 -11.58 10.19
N LYS A 93 6.64 -12.79 9.60
CA LYS A 93 5.95 -13.90 10.27
C LYS A 93 6.64 -14.10 11.61
N GLU A 94 5.83 -14.13 12.67
CA GLU A 94 6.27 -14.56 14.00
C GLU A 94 7.11 -15.81 13.78
N PHE A 95 8.38 -15.77 14.20
CA PHE A 95 9.18 -16.98 14.24
C PHE A 95 8.32 -18.00 15.00
N GLU A 96 8.10 -19.19 14.44
CA GLU A 96 7.72 -20.36 15.23
C GLU A 96 8.93 -20.68 16.13
N ALA A 97 9.11 -19.82 17.11
CA ALA A 97 10.36 -19.64 17.80
C ALA A 97 10.36 -20.65 18.95
N GLY A 98 10.93 -21.81 18.65
CA GLY A 98 11.19 -22.91 19.57
C GLY A 98 9.91 -23.56 20.10
N GLY A 99 9.66 -24.81 19.74
CA GLY A 99 8.54 -25.60 20.31
C GLY A 99 8.64 -25.89 21.82
N ARG A 100 9.32 -25.03 22.60
CA ARG A 100 9.37 -25.05 24.06
C ARG A 100 8.17 -24.29 24.59
N ARG A 101 7.39 -24.98 25.42
CA ARG A 101 6.29 -24.35 26.15
C ARG A 101 6.82 -23.33 27.14
N VAL A 102 6.09 -22.22 27.27
CA VAL A 102 6.27 -21.27 28.37
C VAL A 102 6.17 -22.03 29.70
N PRO A 103 7.10 -21.85 30.64
CA PRO A 103 7.01 -22.44 31.97
C PRO A 103 5.74 -22.00 32.70
N ASP A 104 5.12 -22.89 33.47
CA ASP A 104 3.94 -22.56 34.29
C ASP A 104 4.24 -21.48 35.35
N GLU A 105 5.52 -21.35 35.74
CA GLU A 105 5.97 -20.41 36.75
C GLU A 105 7.35 -19.84 36.39
N ILE A 106 7.51 -18.52 36.54
CA ILE A 106 8.78 -17.82 36.35
C ILE A 106 9.41 -17.58 37.72
N GLU A 107 10.54 -18.23 37.95
CA GLU A 107 11.36 -18.14 39.17
C GLU A 107 12.47 -17.09 39.03
N TYR A 108 12.92 -16.82 37.80
CA TYR A 108 14.09 -16.00 37.55
C TYR A 108 14.04 -15.37 36.14
N VAL A 109 14.45 -14.10 36.03
CA VAL A 109 14.60 -13.39 34.75
C VAL A 109 15.97 -12.73 34.69
N ALA A 110 16.67 -12.86 33.56
CA ALA A 110 17.96 -12.23 33.33
C ALA A 110 17.99 -11.46 32.00
N PHE A 111 18.52 -10.26 32.04
CA PHE A 111 18.94 -9.46 30.90
C PHE A 111 20.47 -9.51 30.87
N ASP A 112 21.05 -9.87 29.73
CA ASP A 112 22.49 -10.04 29.56
C ASP A 112 22.99 -9.25 28.35
N ASP A 113 23.68 -8.14 28.60
CA ASP A 113 24.27 -7.21 27.63
C ASP A 113 23.27 -6.78 26.55
N ILE A 114 22.10 -6.29 26.97
CA ILE A 114 21.03 -5.92 26.03
C ILE A 114 21.29 -4.57 25.37
N TRP A 115 21.29 -4.60 24.04
CA TRP A 115 21.29 -3.42 23.17
C TRP A 115 19.98 -3.37 22.38
N PHE A 116 19.40 -2.18 22.30
CA PHE A 116 18.16 -1.99 21.55
C PHE A 116 18.03 -0.57 21.02
N SER A 117 17.53 -0.45 19.80
CA SER A 117 17.10 0.79 19.17
C SER A 117 15.73 0.66 18.50
N TYR A 118 14.93 1.74 18.52
CA TYR A 118 13.66 1.79 17.77
C TYR A 118 13.86 1.98 16.27
N ASP A 119 14.91 2.71 15.89
CA ASP A 119 15.29 3.06 14.52
C ASP A 119 16.83 3.00 14.45
N GLU A 120 17.46 2.52 13.37
CA GLU A 120 18.94 2.31 13.25
C GLU A 120 19.86 3.53 13.53
N THR A 121 19.30 4.66 13.96
CA THR A 121 19.97 5.93 14.21
C THR A 121 20.42 6.16 15.66
N GLU A 122 19.77 5.58 16.67
CA GLU A 122 20.10 5.88 18.09
C GLU A 122 19.77 4.74 19.07
N ASP A 123 20.79 4.19 19.73
CA ASP A 123 20.60 3.13 20.74
C ASP A 123 19.90 3.68 22.00
N VAL A 124 18.74 3.09 22.33
CA VAL A 124 17.93 3.41 23.52
C VAL A 124 18.41 2.64 24.74
N LEU A 125 18.81 1.39 24.57
CA LEU A 125 19.46 0.56 25.59
C LEU A 125 20.86 0.20 25.12
N GLN A 126 21.85 0.35 26.00
CA GLN A 126 23.27 0.17 25.68
C GLN A 126 23.93 -0.74 26.71
N GLY A 127 23.93 -2.06 26.45
CA GLY A 127 24.58 -3.07 27.29
C GLY A 127 23.97 -3.21 28.68
N ILE A 128 22.64 -3.27 28.75
CA ILE A 128 21.92 -3.42 30.03
C ILE A 128 21.98 -4.89 30.48
N SER A 129 22.54 -5.11 31.68
CA SER A 129 22.51 -6.41 32.37
C SER A 129 21.91 -6.30 33.77
N PHE A 130 20.93 -7.13 34.08
CA PHE A 130 20.37 -7.28 35.43
C PHE A 130 19.63 -8.61 35.56
N GLU A 131 19.42 -9.02 36.80
CA GLU A 131 18.77 -10.27 37.16
C GLU A 131 17.66 -9.97 38.18
N VAL A 132 16.58 -10.75 38.13
CA VAL A 132 15.42 -10.59 39.02
C VAL A 132 14.96 -11.97 39.48
N ASP A 133 14.97 -12.19 40.79
CA ASP A 133 14.42 -13.39 41.40
C ASP A 133 12.92 -13.25 41.65
N LYS A 134 12.21 -14.39 41.70
CA LYS A 134 10.79 -14.40 42.02
C LYS A 134 10.52 -13.84 43.42
N GLY A 135 9.57 -12.91 43.47
CA GLY A 135 9.21 -12.19 44.69
C GLY A 135 10.11 -10.99 44.97
N GLU A 136 11.15 -10.77 44.17
CA GLU A 136 11.92 -9.54 44.20
C GLU A 136 11.15 -8.40 43.53
N PHE A 137 11.29 -7.19 44.07
CA PHE A 137 10.70 -5.99 43.49
C PHE A 137 11.80 -5.07 42.95
N VAL A 138 11.83 -4.91 41.63
CA VAL A 138 12.79 -4.04 40.94
C VAL A 138 12.09 -2.78 40.45
N ALA A 139 12.66 -1.62 40.78
CA ALA A 139 12.16 -0.33 40.34
C ALA A 139 13.14 0.33 39.37
N PHE A 140 12.71 0.55 38.13
CA PHE A 140 13.48 1.30 37.14
C PHE A 140 13.25 2.81 37.31
N VAL A 141 14.31 3.55 37.65
CA VAL A 141 14.27 5.01 37.87
C VAL A 141 15.21 5.73 36.91
N GLY A 142 14.82 6.92 36.45
CA GLY A 142 15.62 7.72 35.53
C GLY A 142 14.79 8.77 34.79
N GLN A 143 15.46 9.69 34.09
CA GLN A 143 14.80 10.74 33.30
C GLN A 143 13.88 10.16 32.20
N SER A 144 12.93 10.96 31.73
CA SER A 144 12.11 10.57 30.56
C SER A 144 13.04 10.24 29.38
N GLY A 145 12.77 9.14 28.68
CA GLY A 145 13.61 8.66 27.58
C GLY A 145 14.75 7.70 27.95
N ALA A 146 15.01 7.44 29.23
CA ALA A 146 16.07 6.51 29.66
C ALA A 146 15.79 5.01 29.40
N GLY A 147 14.89 4.65 28.48
CA GLY A 147 14.65 3.24 28.11
C GLY A 147 13.81 2.39 29.08
N LYS A 148 13.25 2.95 30.15
CA LYS A 148 12.48 2.18 31.16
C LYS A 148 11.27 1.43 30.57
N SER A 149 10.45 2.11 29.76
CA SER A 149 9.31 1.47 29.10
C SER A 149 9.76 0.42 28.08
N THR A 150 10.92 0.66 27.45
CA THR A 150 11.54 -0.24 26.48
C THR A 150 11.93 -1.57 27.12
N ILE A 151 12.48 -1.57 28.35
CA ILE A 151 12.77 -2.81 29.11
C ILE A 151 11.50 -3.67 29.25
N VAL A 152 10.37 -3.05 29.58
CA VAL A 152 9.08 -3.75 29.71
C VAL A 152 8.60 -4.27 28.35
N SER A 153 8.73 -3.48 27.29
CA SER A 153 8.35 -3.88 25.94
C SER A 153 9.18 -5.05 25.41
N LEU A 154 10.49 -5.09 25.71
CA LEU A 154 11.37 -6.22 25.36
C LEU A 154 11.03 -7.48 26.15
N LEU A 155 10.77 -7.36 27.46
CA LEU A 155 10.34 -8.49 28.29
C LEU A 155 9.03 -9.10 27.79
N ALA A 156 8.10 -8.26 27.33
CA ALA A 156 6.83 -8.67 26.74
C ALA A 156 6.97 -9.13 25.27
N ARG A 157 8.19 -9.20 24.72
CA ARG A 157 8.48 -9.52 23.30
C ARG A 157 7.68 -8.68 22.30
N MET A 158 7.36 -7.43 22.65
CA MET A 158 6.73 -6.48 21.71
C MET A 158 7.73 -5.95 20.67
N TYR A 159 9.02 -6.04 20.97
CA TYR A 159 10.13 -5.72 20.08
C TYR A 159 11.22 -6.79 20.25
N GLU A 160 11.99 -7.00 19.19
CA GLU A 160 13.23 -7.78 19.23
C GLU A 160 14.40 -6.88 19.64
N TYR A 161 15.36 -7.43 20.37
CA TYR A 161 16.58 -6.73 20.77
C TYR A 161 17.68 -6.89 19.71
N ASP A 162 18.57 -5.92 19.58
CA ASP A 162 19.64 -5.92 18.57
C ASP A 162 20.80 -6.84 18.95
N ARG A 163 21.16 -6.86 20.24
CA ARG A 163 22.22 -7.70 20.82
C ARG A 163 21.94 -8.06 22.26
N GLY A 164 22.58 -9.13 22.71
CA GLY A 164 22.46 -9.69 24.06
C GLY A 164 21.47 -10.84 24.09
N GLU A 165 21.00 -11.18 25.30
CA GLU A 165 20.04 -12.26 25.50
C GLU A 165 19.13 -11.97 26.70
N ILE A 166 17.83 -12.26 26.57
CA ILE A 166 16.89 -12.22 27.68
C ILE A 166 16.45 -13.65 27.99
N ARG A 167 16.62 -14.08 29.24
CA ARG A 167 16.30 -15.44 29.71
C ARG A 167 15.25 -15.42 30.81
N ALA A 168 14.32 -16.37 30.77
CA ALA A 168 13.41 -16.67 31.87
C ALA A 168 13.61 -18.13 32.30
N ASN A 169 13.90 -18.35 33.59
CA ASN A 169 14.34 -19.64 34.15
C ASN A 169 15.55 -20.26 33.39
N GLY A 170 16.44 -19.40 32.87
CA GLY A 170 17.59 -19.82 32.07
C GLY A 170 17.28 -20.24 30.63
N ILE A 171 16.02 -20.14 30.19
CA ILE A 171 15.61 -20.41 28.81
C ILE A 171 15.48 -19.07 28.08
N PRO A 172 16.07 -18.92 26.89
CA PRO A 172 15.91 -17.71 26.08
C PRO A 172 14.43 -17.45 25.79
N ILE A 173 13.95 -16.23 26.05
CA ILE A 173 12.52 -15.92 25.88
C ILE A 173 12.09 -15.98 24.42
N ASP A 174 13.02 -15.80 23.48
CA ASP A 174 12.82 -15.91 22.04
C ASP A 174 12.59 -17.36 21.60
N GLU A 175 13.03 -18.37 22.36
CA GLU A 175 12.73 -19.78 22.10
C GLU A 175 11.41 -20.28 22.69
N MET A 176 10.64 -19.40 23.35
CA MET A 176 9.36 -19.78 23.97
C MET A 176 8.19 -19.56 23.01
N ASP A 177 7.30 -20.54 22.96
CA ASP A 177 6.06 -20.46 22.18
C ASP A 177 5.10 -19.42 22.76
N ILE A 178 4.66 -18.47 21.94
CA ILE A 178 3.75 -17.39 22.34
C ILE A 178 2.27 -17.77 22.23
N GLY A 179 1.95 -18.96 21.69
CA GLY A 179 0.62 -19.57 21.69
C GLY A 179 -0.30 -19.17 20.55
#